data_AF-A0A7W0FN87-F1
#
_entry.id   AF-A0A7W0FN87-F1
#
_cell.length_a   1.000
_cell.length_b   1.000
_cell.length_c   1.000
_cell.angle_alpha   90.00
_cell.angle_beta   90.00
_cell.angle_gamma   90.00
#
_symmetry.space_group_name_H-M   'P 1'
#
loop_
_entity.id
_entity.type
_entity.pdbx_description
1 polymer ?
#
loop_
_entity_poly.entity_id
_entity_poly.type
_entity_poly.pdbx_seq_one_letter_code
_entity_poly.pdbx_strand_id
1 'polypeptide(L)'
;MKHFVQIFLVTAIVIVFGVSACAPKADAPVPELSVVTEEATTEVAEVTPTESPTVVSQETEVASTEATTIDVEALILDKLNNKHSITRVYSANKTREEWNITLDRMIGYGAKISEEEKQIIIDFLLSR
;
A
#
# COMPACT_ATOMS: atom_id res chain seq x y z
N MET A 1 -25.25 30.79 3.06
CA MET A 1 -26.29 29.77 2.77
C MET A 1 -25.72 28.36 2.58
N LYS A 2 -24.63 28.16 1.80
CA LYS A 2 -24.02 26.82 1.60
C LYS A 2 -23.51 26.16 2.90
N HIS A 3 -22.83 26.94 3.76
CA HIS A 3 -22.35 26.46 5.06
C HIS A 3 -23.47 26.19 6.06
N PHE A 4 -24.57 26.93 5.99
CA PHE A 4 -25.73 26.73 6.87
C PHE A 4 -26.48 25.44 6.50
N VAL A 5 -26.60 25.13 5.20
CA VAL A 5 -27.15 23.87 4.69
C VAL A 5 -26.25 22.68 5.03
N GLN A 6 -24.92 22.84 4.94
CA GLN A 6 -23.99 21.77 5.32
C GLN A 6 -23.99 21.49 6.83
N ILE A 7 -24.09 22.52 7.67
CA ILE A 7 -24.17 22.35 9.13
C ILE A 7 -25.47 21.63 9.53
N PHE A 8 -26.61 21.99 8.91
CA PHE A 8 -27.89 21.31 9.13
C PHE A 8 -27.91 19.85 8.65
N LEU A 9 -27.22 19.55 7.55
CA LEU A 9 -27.16 18.20 6.97
C LEU A 9 -26.29 17.25 7.83
N VAL A 10 -25.20 17.74 8.40
CA VAL A 10 -24.31 16.96 9.27
C VAL A 10 -24.93 16.74 10.65
N THR A 11 -25.63 17.73 11.21
CA THR A 11 -26.34 17.56 12.51
C THR A 11 -27.54 16.63 12.42
N ALA A 12 -28.26 16.60 11.28
CA ALA A 12 -29.36 15.65 11.06
C ALA A 12 -28.86 14.20 10.95
N ILE A 13 -27.68 13.97 10.37
CA ILE A 13 -27.09 12.62 10.22
C ILE A 13 -26.65 12.05 11.57
N VAL A 14 -26.09 12.86 12.46
CA VAL A 14 -25.58 12.38 13.77
C VAL A 14 -26.71 11.95 14.71
N ILE A 15 -27.91 12.52 14.58
CA ILE A 15 -29.07 12.19 15.43
C ILE A 15 -29.72 10.84 15.02
N VAL A 16 -29.58 10.42 13.76
CA VAL A 16 -30.24 9.20 13.23
C VAL A 16 -29.50 7.90 13.60
N PHE A 17 -28.19 7.96 13.90
CA PHE A 17 -27.39 6.76 14.23
C PHE A 17 -27.32 6.44 15.74
N GLY A 18 -28.00 7.20 16.60
CA GLY A 18 -27.85 7.13 18.06
C GLY A 18 -28.67 6.06 18.80
N VAL A 19 -29.41 5.17 18.12
CA VAL A 19 -30.28 4.19 18.80
C VAL A 19 -30.07 2.78 18.29
N SER A 20 -28.98 2.13 18.70
CA SER A 20 -28.90 0.66 18.65
C SER A 20 -27.89 0.12 19.65
N ALA A 21 -28.31 0.07 20.92
CA ALA A 21 -27.66 -0.75 21.93
C ALA A 21 -28.50 -2.02 22.12
N CYS A 22 -28.11 -3.10 21.47
CA CYS A 22 -28.56 -4.46 21.78
C CYS A 22 -27.39 -5.28 22.32
N ALA A 23 -27.70 -6.07 23.34
CA ALA A 23 -26.86 -6.71 24.34
C ALA A 23 -25.82 -7.73 23.84
N PRO A 24 -24.81 -8.09 24.65
CA PRO A 24 -23.90 -9.18 24.33
C PRO A 24 -24.52 -10.52 24.74
N LYS A 25 -24.59 -11.47 23.80
CA LYS A 25 -24.74 -12.89 24.12
C LYS A 25 -23.39 -13.57 23.88
N ALA A 26 -22.71 -13.87 24.99
CA ALA A 26 -21.65 -14.87 25.03
C ALA A 26 -22.26 -16.26 24.80
N ASP A 27 -21.62 -17.06 23.95
CA ASP A 27 -21.27 -18.46 24.22
C ASP A 27 -20.29 -18.97 23.15
N ALA A 28 -19.26 -19.67 23.61
CA ALA A 28 -18.16 -20.19 22.82
C ALA A 28 -18.49 -21.58 22.23
N PRO A 29 -17.68 -22.06 21.27
CA PRO A 29 -17.19 -23.42 21.43
C PRO A 29 -15.68 -23.57 21.22
N VAL A 30 -15.05 -24.06 22.29
CA VAL A 30 -13.98 -25.07 22.42
C VAL A 30 -13.24 -25.50 21.13
N PRO A 31 -11.89 -25.37 21.08
CA PRO A 31 -11.08 -25.99 20.05
C PRO A 31 -10.91 -27.49 20.33
N GLU A 32 -11.43 -28.33 19.43
CA GLU A 32 -11.17 -29.77 19.46
C GLU A 32 -9.94 -30.10 18.62
N LEU A 33 -8.91 -30.49 19.35
CA LEU A 33 -7.66 -31.08 18.91
C LEU A 33 -7.92 -32.41 18.18
N SER A 34 -7.52 -32.54 16.92
CA SER A 34 -7.20 -33.85 16.34
C SER A 34 -6.31 -33.71 15.10
N VAL A 35 -5.09 -34.25 15.20
CA VAL A 35 -4.54 -35.39 14.42
C VAL A 35 -4.35 -35.02 12.94
N VAL A 36 -3.12 -34.96 12.43
CA VAL A 36 -2.38 -36.06 11.77
C VAL A 36 -0.91 -35.59 11.68
N THR A 37 0.04 -36.21 12.37
CA THR A 37 0.94 -37.30 11.90
C THR A 37 1.77 -36.95 10.67
N GLU A 38 3.01 -36.56 10.94
CA GLU A 38 4.26 -37.07 10.35
C GLU A 38 4.15 -37.93 9.08
N GLU A 39 4.64 -37.40 7.95
CA GLU A 39 5.41 -38.23 7.03
C GLU A 39 6.47 -37.40 6.30
N ALA A 40 7.72 -37.80 6.53
CA ALA A 40 8.88 -37.43 5.76
C ALA A 40 8.84 -38.11 4.38
N THR A 41 9.21 -37.41 3.32
CA THR A 41 10.06 -37.92 2.24
C THR A 41 10.20 -36.88 1.13
N THR A 42 11.37 -36.27 1.11
CA THR A 42 12.30 -36.23 -0.02
C THR A 42 11.70 -36.47 -1.41
N GLU A 43 11.62 -35.43 -2.23
CA GLU A 43 12.06 -35.52 -3.62
C GLU A 43 12.54 -34.15 -4.10
N VAL A 44 13.84 -33.95 -3.96
CA VAL A 44 14.58 -32.87 -4.64
C VAL A 44 14.64 -33.26 -6.11
N ALA A 45 13.69 -32.75 -6.90
CA ALA A 45 13.75 -32.80 -8.35
C ALA A 45 14.65 -31.66 -8.85
N GLU A 46 15.91 -32.04 -9.04
CA GLU A 46 16.81 -31.70 -10.13
C GLU A 46 16.66 -30.34 -10.83
N VAL A 47 17.69 -29.54 -10.58
CA VAL A 47 18.08 -28.31 -11.27
C VAL A 47 18.44 -28.57 -12.73
N THR A 48 17.70 -27.95 -13.66
CA THR A 48 18.25 -27.59 -14.98
C THR A 48 17.66 -26.27 -15.46
N PRO A 49 18.45 -25.18 -15.44
CA PRO A 49 18.36 -24.15 -16.45
C PRO A 49 19.62 -24.22 -17.33
N THR A 50 19.46 -24.85 -18.50
CA THR A 50 20.39 -24.73 -19.62
C THR A 50 20.37 -23.30 -20.11
N GLU A 51 21.56 -22.71 -20.12
CA GLU A 51 21.86 -21.35 -20.53
C GLU A 51 21.46 -21.07 -21.98
N SER A 52 20.85 -19.91 -22.18
CA SER A 52 20.65 -19.29 -23.48
C SER A 52 21.30 -17.91 -23.42
N PRO A 53 22.49 -17.70 -24.01
CA PRO A 53 23.01 -16.36 -24.23
C PRO A 53 22.81 -15.93 -25.68
N THR A 54 22.75 -14.61 -25.87
CA THR A 54 22.59 -13.86 -27.15
C THR A 54 21.13 -13.47 -27.38
N VAL A 55 20.72 -12.21 -27.25
CA VAL A 55 21.11 -11.09 -28.14
C VAL A 55 21.14 -9.76 -27.39
N VAL A 56 22.23 -9.03 -27.64
CA VAL A 56 22.50 -7.61 -27.44
C VAL A 56 21.44 -6.73 -28.11
N SER A 57 20.88 -5.74 -27.39
CA SER A 57 20.42 -4.48 -27.99
C SER A 57 20.12 -3.47 -26.88
N GLN A 58 21.06 -2.56 -26.62
CA GLN A 58 21.06 -1.19 -27.15
C GLN A 58 20.26 -0.23 -26.25
N GLU A 59 21.00 0.40 -25.34
CA GLU A 59 21.09 1.86 -25.19
C GLU A 59 19.82 2.66 -25.51
N THR A 60 19.20 3.19 -24.46
CA THR A 60 18.53 4.48 -24.56
C THR A 60 18.97 5.30 -23.34
N GLU A 61 20.08 5.98 -23.57
CA GLU A 61 20.48 7.19 -22.86
C GLU A 61 19.40 8.26 -23.09
N VAL A 62 18.62 8.55 -22.06
CA VAL A 62 18.03 9.88 -21.88
C VAL A 62 18.38 10.37 -20.48
N ALA A 63 19.37 11.26 -20.47
CA ALA A 63 19.79 12.03 -19.33
C ALA A 63 18.60 12.68 -18.60
N SER A 64 18.49 12.42 -17.30
CA SER A 64 17.97 13.42 -16.36
C SER A 64 18.59 13.21 -14.99
N THR A 65 19.52 14.11 -14.66
CA THR A 65 19.93 14.51 -13.32
C THR A 65 20.54 13.42 -12.42
N GLU A 66 21.88 13.33 -12.48
CA GLU A 66 22.71 12.88 -11.35
C GLU A 66 22.42 13.75 -10.11
N ALA A 67 21.65 13.20 -9.18
CA ALA A 67 21.66 13.60 -7.78
C ALA A 67 21.57 12.32 -6.95
N THR A 68 22.71 11.82 -6.45
CA THR A 68 22.85 10.73 -5.47
C THR A 68 21.68 9.73 -5.55
N THR A 69 21.67 8.95 -6.63
CA THR A 69 20.44 8.47 -7.28
C THR A 69 19.75 7.35 -6.50
N ILE A 70 19.03 7.71 -5.44
CA ILE A 70 17.90 6.88 -5.01
C ILE A 70 16.92 6.93 -6.19
N ASP A 71 16.73 5.80 -6.86
CA ASP A 71 15.67 5.65 -7.85
C ASP A 71 14.34 5.73 -7.09
N VAL A 72 13.79 6.95 -7.00
CA VAL A 72 12.56 7.22 -6.27
C VAL A 72 11.37 6.53 -6.92
N GLU A 73 11.39 6.31 -8.23
CA GLU A 73 10.33 5.54 -8.89
C GLU A 73 10.38 4.07 -8.46
N ALA A 74 11.56 3.45 -8.42
CA ALA A 74 11.73 2.10 -7.89
C ALA A 74 11.35 2.01 -6.41
N LEU A 75 11.70 3.01 -5.60
CA LEU A 75 11.28 3.11 -4.20
C LEU A 75 9.75 3.08 -4.10
N ILE A 76 9.05 3.93 -4.86
CA ILE A 76 7.58 3.97 -4.84
C ILE A 76 7.00 2.62 -5.23
N LEU A 77 7.49 1.99 -6.31
CA LEU A 77 7.02 0.68 -6.78
C LEU A 77 7.19 -0.40 -5.70
N ASP A 78 8.33 -0.43 -5.02
CA ASP A 78 8.58 -1.34 -3.90
C ASP A 78 7.57 -1.11 -2.76
N LYS A 79 7.38 0.16 -2.35
CA LYS A 79 6.47 0.52 -1.23
C LYS A 79 5.01 0.21 -1.54
N LEU A 80 4.59 0.26 -2.80
CA LEU A 80 3.23 -0.10 -3.20
C LEU A 80 2.95 -1.60 -3.03
N ASN A 81 3.98 -2.45 -3.10
CA ASN A 81 3.90 -3.90 -2.89
C ASN A 81 2.73 -4.56 -3.64
N ASN A 82 2.49 -4.15 -4.89
CA ASN A 82 1.38 -4.59 -5.74
C ASN A 82 -0.04 -4.40 -5.17
N LYS A 83 -0.22 -3.63 -4.08
CA LYS A 83 -1.53 -3.35 -3.47
C LYS A 83 -2.31 -2.27 -4.20
N HIS A 84 -1.59 -1.37 -4.87
CA HIS A 84 -2.16 -0.29 -5.66
C HIS A 84 -1.42 -0.18 -6.98
N SER A 85 -2.12 0.24 -8.03
CA SER A 85 -1.47 0.55 -9.31
C SER A 85 -0.70 1.87 -9.20
N ILE A 86 0.50 1.90 -9.79
CA ILE A 86 1.30 3.11 -9.88
C ILE A 86 0.56 4.23 -10.63
N THR A 87 -0.26 3.87 -11.64
CA THR A 87 -1.11 4.80 -12.38
C THR A 87 -2.05 5.57 -11.46
N ARG A 88 -2.66 4.92 -10.46
CA ARG A 88 -3.55 5.60 -9.50
C ARG A 88 -2.80 6.66 -8.69
N VAL A 89 -1.54 6.39 -8.35
CA VAL A 89 -0.67 7.32 -7.61
C VAL A 89 -0.33 8.52 -8.49
N TYR A 90 0.13 8.28 -9.71
CA TYR A 90 0.54 9.33 -10.63
C TYR A 90 -0.61 10.17 -11.19
N SER A 91 -1.83 9.65 -11.26
CA SER A 91 -3.01 10.42 -11.66
C SER A 91 -3.57 11.30 -10.53
N ALA A 92 -3.08 11.18 -9.29
CA ALA A 92 -3.61 11.94 -8.17
C ALA A 92 -3.01 13.35 -8.13
N ASN A 93 -3.86 14.37 -8.17
CA ASN A 93 -3.47 15.75 -7.89
C ASN A 93 -3.76 16.05 -6.41
N LYS A 94 -2.71 16.23 -5.61
CA LYS A 94 -2.78 16.39 -4.15
C LYS A 94 -1.74 17.39 -3.69
N THR A 95 -2.04 18.12 -2.61
CA THR A 95 -1.04 18.94 -1.93
C THR A 95 -0.05 18.09 -1.12
N ARG A 96 1.03 18.72 -0.64
CA ARG A 96 2.00 18.09 0.28
C ARG A 96 1.30 17.51 1.51
N GLU A 97 0.38 18.27 2.10
CA GLU A 97 -0.36 17.88 3.31
C GLU A 97 -1.29 16.70 3.02
N GLU A 98 -1.97 16.71 1.88
CA GLU A 98 -2.85 15.60 1.46
C GLU A 98 -2.08 14.32 1.15
N TRP A 99 -0.86 14.44 0.61
CA TRP A 99 0.04 13.31 0.42
C TRP A 99 0.54 12.76 1.74
N ASN A 100 0.93 13.62 2.70
CA ASN A 100 1.31 13.19 4.05
C ASN A 100 0.19 12.36 4.69
N ILE A 101 -1.05 12.87 4.71
CA ILE A 101 -2.21 12.14 5.24
C ILE A 101 -2.43 10.80 4.51
N THR A 102 -2.23 10.78 3.19
CA THR A 102 -2.42 9.56 2.40
C THR A 102 -1.38 8.49 2.74
N LEU A 103 -0.10 8.88 2.83
CA LEU A 103 1.00 7.97 3.15
C LEU A 103 0.96 7.55 4.62
N ASP A 104 0.61 8.44 5.55
CA ASP A 104 0.40 8.10 6.97
C ASP A 104 -0.70 7.04 7.13
N ARG A 105 -1.78 7.17 6.36
CA ARG A 105 -2.84 6.14 6.33
C ARG A 105 -2.34 4.82 5.76
N MET A 106 -1.48 4.84 4.73
CA MET A 106 -0.86 3.62 4.19
C MET A 106 0.06 2.97 5.22
N ILE A 107 0.85 3.75 5.95
CA ILE A 107 1.70 3.27 7.06
C ILE A 107 0.81 2.64 8.15
N GLY A 108 -0.30 3.29 8.49
CA GLY A 108 -1.31 2.73 9.41
C GLY A 108 -1.94 1.41 8.93
N TYR A 109 -1.97 1.16 7.62
CA TYR A 109 -2.38 -0.12 7.02
C TYR A 109 -1.23 -1.13 6.87
N GLY A 110 -0.03 -0.80 7.34
CA GLY A 110 1.14 -1.69 7.34
C GLY A 110 2.13 -1.46 6.20
N ALA A 111 2.01 -0.36 5.44
CA ALA A 111 3.05 0.02 4.50
C ALA A 111 4.36 0.37 5.24
N LYS A 112 5.47 -0.23 4.80
CA LYS A 112 6.79 -0.02 5.41
C LYS A 112 7.49 1.17 4.78
N ILE A 113 7.02 2.36 5.12
CA ILE A 113 7.56 3.65 4.64
C ILE A 113 8.12 4.39 5.85
N SER A 114 9.43 4.66 5.86
CA SER A 114 10.07 5.53 6.87
C SER A 114 9.68 6.99 6.69
N GLU A 115 9.92 7.83 7.69
CA GLU A 115 9.61 9.26 7.59
C GLU A 115 10.45 9.94 6.50
N GLU A 116 11.71 9.55 6.36
CA GLU A 116 12.62 10.05 5.33
C GLU A 116 12.16 9.65 3.92
N GLU A 117 11.83 8.36 3.72
CA GLU A 117 11.27 7.88 2.45
C GLU A 117 9.94 8.57 2.14
N LYS A 118 9.10 8.82 3.15
CA LYS A 118 7.84 9.52 2.98
C LYS A 118 8.06 10.91 2.39
N GLN A 119 8.99 11.70 2.95
CA GLN A 119 9.29 13.04 2.43
C GLN A 119 9.86 12.98 1.00
N ILE A 120 10.77 12.05 0.71
CA ILE A 120 11.33 11.87 -0.64
C ILE A 120 10.24 11.53 -1.67
N ILE A 121 9.34 10.62 -1.33
CA ILE A 121 8.20 10.23 -2.20
C ILE A 121 7.30 11.44 -2.45
N ILE A 122 6.99 12.22 -1.41
CA ILE A 122 6.12 13.39 -1.54
C ILE A 122 6.75 14.45 -2.45
N ASP A 123 8.02 14.76 -2.24
CA ASP A 123 8.74 15.75 -3.03
C ASP A 123 8.79 15.33 -4.51
N PHE A 124 9.04 14.04 -4.77
CA PHE A 124 8.97 13.49 -6.11
C PHE A 124 7.57 13.65 -6.74
N LEU A 125 6.51 13.26 -6.02
CA LEU A 125 5.12 13.32 -6.51
C LEU A 125 4.64 14.76 -6.77
N LEU A 126 5.20 15.75 -6.08
CA LEU A 126 4.88 17.18 -6.30
C LEU A 126 5.69 17.81 -7.44
N SER A 127 6.82 17.22 -7.81
CA SER A 127 7.68 17.71 -8.90
C SER A 127 7.27 17.23 -10.30
N ARG A 128 6.34 16.28 -10.36
CA ARG A 128 5.84 15.64 -11.58
C ARG A 128 4.69 16.45 -12.19
#